data_AF-A0A7C0X1D4-F1
#
_entry.id   AF-A0A7C0X1D4-F1
#
_cell.length_a   1.000
_cell.length_b   1.000
_cell.length_c   1.000
_cell.angle_alpha   90.00
_cell.angle_beta   90.00
_cell.angle_gamma   90.00
#
_symmetry.space_group_name_H-M   'P 1'
#
loop_
_entity.id
_entity.type
_entity.pdbx_description
1 polymer ?
#
loop_
_entity_poly.entity_id
_entity_poly.type
_entity_poly.pdbx_seq_one_letter_code
_entity_poly.pdbx_strand_id
1 'polypeptide(L)'
;MGKLMAMLSYPLSIFNRSNPEGEKEFYRGLVKSLKEKLEKWEEYKPIRSMIEEIFKLAKSAFSLKNLHRYTERSVKKFVCLHVLLVGIAVSLGINSKEELQRIAEW
;
A
#
# COMPACT_ATOMS: atom_id res chain seq x y z
N MET A 1 -15.90 -5.33 16.65
CA MET A 1 -14.50 -5.80 16.82
C MET A 1 -14.34 -7.09 17.61
N GLY A 2 -15.01 -7.31 18.74
CA GLY A 2 -14.79 -8.50 19.59
C GLY A 2 -14.89 -9.84 18.85
N LYS A 3 -15.94 -10.02 18.04
CA LYS A 3 -16.15 -11.25 17.25
C LYS A 3 -15.07 -11.49 16.19
N LEU A 4 -14.59 -10.43 15.53
CA LEU A 4 -13.52 -10.53 14.52
C LEU A 4 -12.19 -10.91 15.14
N MET A 5 -11.84 -10.28 16.26
CA MET A 5 -10.59 -10.55 16.97
C MET A 5 -10.57 -11.96 17.57
N ALA A 6 -11.73 -12.48 17.99
CA ALA A 6 -11.87 -13.86 18.44
C ALA A 6 -11.65 -14.91 17.33
N MET A 7 -11.77 -14.53 16.05
CA MET A 7 -11.52 -15.41 14.91
C MET A 7 -10.04 -15.45 14.48
N LEU A 8 -9.20 -14.54 14.98
CA LEU A 8 -7.78 -14.47 14.64
C LEU A 8 -6.97 -15.45 15.51
N SER A 9 -6.91 -16.71 15.07
CA SER A 9 -6.05 -17.74 15.65
C SER A 9 -4.67 -17.76 14.98
N TYR A 10 -3.68 -18.38 15.65
CA TYR A 10 -2.36 -18.57 15.06
C TYR A 10 -2.45 -19.47 13.82
N PRO A 11 -1.76 -19.13 12.72
CA PRO A 11 -1.57 -20.06 11.60
C PRO A 11 -0.92 -21.36 12.09
N LEU A 12 -1.46 -22.50 11.66
CA LEU A 12 -0.90 -23.82 12.01
C LEU A 12 0.55 -23.99 11.53
N SER A 13 0.95 -23.25 10.49
CA SER A 13 2.31 -23.23 9.96
C SER A 13 3.36 -22.75 10.97
N ILE A 14 2.97 -22.01 12.01
CA ILE A 14 3.88 -21.53 13.06
C ILE A 14 4.48 -22.70 13.85
N PHE A 15 3.73 -23.79 14.04
CA PHE A 15 4.18 -24.94 14.81
C PHE A 15 5.18 -25.83 14.05
N ASN A 16 5.34 -25.62 12.74
CA ASN A 16 6.30 -26.35 11.90
C ASN A 16 7.65 -25.59 11.75
N ARG A 17 7.84 -24.46 12.44
CA ARG A 17 9.07 -23.66 12.38
C ARG A 17 10.02 -23.99 13.53
N SER A 18 11.30 -23.68 13.33
CA SER A 18 12.36 -23.94 14.31
C SER A 18 12.21 -23.19 15.62
N ASN A 19 11.56 -22.03 15.62
CA ASN A 19 11.23 -21.26 16.83
C ASN A 19 9.74 -20.84 16.84
N PRO A 20 8.83 -21.73 17.26
CA PRO A 20 7.39 -21.45 17.28
C PRO A 20 7.00 -20.30 18.21
N GLU A 21 7.70 -20.12 19.34
CA GLU A 21 7.36 -19.06 20.31
C GLU A 21 7.66 -17.66 19.77
N GLY A 22 8.79 -17.47 19.10
CA GLY A 22 9.12 -16.17 18.48
C GLY A 22 8.12 -15.79 17.37
N GLU A 23 7.67 -16.76 16.58
CA GLU A 23 6.66 -16.56 15.53
C GLU A 23 5.28 -16.25 16.12
N LYS A 24 4.91 -16.86 17.26
CA LYS A 24 3.70 -16.50 18.00
C LYS A 24 3.77 -15.05 18.52
N GLU A 25 4.90 -14.62 19.07
CA GLU A 25 5.08 -13.23 19.52
C GLU A 25 4.96 -12.24 18.35
N PHE A 26 5.61 -12.55 17.23
CA PHE A 26 5.50 -11.74 16.01
C PHE A 26 4.04 -11.63 15.53
N TYR A 27 3.31 -12.75 15.49
CA TYR A 27 1.90 -12.76 15.12
C TYR A 27 1.04 -11.93 16.08
N ARG A 28 1.26 -12.02 17.40
CA ARG A 28 0.57 -11.17 18.39
C ARG A 28 0.81 -9.69 18.11
N GLY A 29 2.05 -9.33 17.77
CA GLY A 29 2.41 -7.96 17.37
C GLY A 29 1.64 -7.47 16.14
N LEU A 30 1.50 -8.33 15.13
CA LEU A 30 0.70 -8.04 13.93
C LEU A 30 -0.78 -7.85 14.26
N VAL A 31 -1.38 -8.75 15.05
CA VAL A 31 -2.79 -8.66 15.46
C VAL A 31 -3.05 -7.39 16.26
N LYS A 32 -2.13 -7.03 17.17
CA LYS A 32 -2.19 -5.78 17.92
C LYS A 32 -2.18 -4.56 16.98
N SER A 33 -1.22 -4.52 16.06
CA SER A 33 -1.10 -3.42 15.09
C SER A 33 -2.34 -3.32 14.18
N LEU A 34 -2.89 -4.46 13.76
CA LEU A 34 -4.13 -4.51 12.98
C LEU A 34 -5.30 -3.94 13.77
N LYS A 35 -5.45 -4.34 15.04
CA LYS A 35 -6.51 -3.86 15.92
C LYS A 35 -6.44 -2.34 16.08
N GLU A 36 -5.27 -1.80 16.42
CA GLU A 36 -5.05 -0.36 16.58
C GLU A 36 -5.40 0.42 15.30
N LYS A 37 -5.02 -0.12 14.13
CA LYS A 37 -5.35 0.50 12.83
C LYS A 37 -6.83 0.43 12.49
N LEU A 38 -7.50 -0.67 12.83
CA LEU A 38 -8.95 -0.83 12.62
C LEU A 38 -9.77 0.04 13.57
N GLU A 39 -9.30 0.29 14.79
CA GLU A 39 -9.96 1.22 15.71
C GLU A 39 -9.91 2.66 15.16
N LYS A 40 -8.80 3.04 14.53
CA LYS A 40 -8.61 4.35 13.89
C LYS A 40 -8.98 4.35 12.39
N TRP A 41 -9.87 3.46 11.95
CA TRP A 41 -10.14 3.27 10.52
C TRP A 41 -10.67 4.54 9.84
N GLU A 42 -11.42 5.38 10.54
CA GLU A 42 -11.95 6.65 10.01
C GLU A 42 -10.84 7.63 9.66
N GLU A 43 -9.78 7.69 10.47
CA GLU A 43 -8.58 8.51 10.21
C GLU A 43 -7.79 7.98 9.02
N TYR A 44 -7.68 6.65 8.89
CA TYR A 44 -6.92 6.02 7.81
C TYR A 44 -7.67 5.96 6.48
N LYS A 45 -8.99 6.02 6.48
CA LYS A 45 -9.82 6.01 5.27
C LYS A 45 -9.46 7.13 4.29
N PRO A 46 -9.39 8.42 4.67
CA PRO A 46 -9.01 9.48 3.74
C PRO A 46 -7.56 9.32 3.24
N ILE A 47 -6.63 8.90 4.12
CA ILE A 47 -5.24 8.64 3.74
C ILE A 47 -5.16 7.54 2.68
N ARG A 48 -5.85 6.42 2.89
CA ARG A 48 -5.93 5.33 1.92
C ARG A 48 -6.52 5.83 0.60
N SER A 49 -7.61 6.61 0.65
CA SER A 49 -8.23 7.15 -0.55
C SER A 49 -7.26 8.04 -1.33
N MET A 50 -6.46 8.87 -0.65
CA MET A 50 -5.45 9.71 -1.29
C MET A 50 -4.35 8.87 -1.96
N ILE A 51 -3.87 7.83 -1.27
CA ILE A 51 -2.89 6.88 -1.83
C ILE A 51 -3.45 6.19 -3.09
N GLU A 52 -4.71 5.78 -3.08
CA GLU A 52 -5.38 5.17 -4.25
C GLU A 52 -5.44 6.14 -5.44
N GLU A 53 -5.74 7.43 -5.22
CA GLU A 53 -5.72 8.43 -6.28
C GLU A 53 -4.32 8.68 -6.84
N ILE A 54 -3.28 8.72 -5.99
CA ILE A 54 -1.87 8.80 -6.44
C ILE A 54 -1.51 7.60 -7.33
N PHE A 55 -1.93 6.38 -6.96
CA PHE A 55 -1.69 5.20 -7.78
C PHE A 55 -2.44 5.22 -9.11
N LYS A 56 -3.66 5.76 -9.15
CA LYS A 56 -4.39 5.96 -10.41
C LYS A 56 -3.65 6.95 -11.30
N LEU A 57 -3.26 8.12 -10.77
CA LEU A 57 -2.45 9.10 -11.49
C LEU A 57 -1.19 8.46 -12.08
N ALA A 58 -0.45 7.70 -11.27
CA ALA A 58 0.79 7.05 -11.69
C ALA A 58 0.55 6.04 -12.83
N LYS A 59 -0.56 5.30 -12.80
CA LYS A 59 -0.93 4.34 -13.85
C LYS A 59 -1.40 5.01 -15.12
N SER A 60 -2.29 6.00 -15.01
CA SER A 60 -2.94 6.68 -16.14
C SER A 60 -2.01 7.69 -16.80
N ALA A 61 -1.60 8.72 -16.06
CA ALA A 61 -0.85 9.86 -16.60
C ALA A 61 0.64 9.55 -16.77
N PHE A 62 1.21 8.71 -15.90
CA PHE A 62 2.63 8.36 -15.92
C PHE A 62 2.91 6.97 -16.51
N SER A 63 2.04 6.45 -17.37
CA SER A 63 2.27 5.25 -18.18
C SER A 63 2.63 3.95 -17.43
N LEU A 64 2.50 3.90 -16.09
CA LEU A 64 2.79 2.69 -15.31
C LEU A 64 1.77 1.57 -15.57
N LYS A 65 0.63 1.88 -16.20
CA LYS A 65 -0.31 0.86 -16.68
C LYS A 65 0.30 -0.02 -17.79
N ASN A 66 1.19 0.53 -18.61
CA ASN A 66 1.81 -0.15 -19.74
C ASN A 66 3.29 -0.49 -19.46
N LEU A 67 3.53 -1.26 -18.39
CA LEU A 67 4.87 -1.66 -17.93
C LEU A 67 5.50 -2.78 -18.77
N HIS A 68 5.26 -2.83 -20.08
CA HIS A 68 5.86 -3.88 -20.91
C HIS A 68 7.30 -3.52 -21.29
N ARG A 69 8.28 -4.32 -20.86
CA ARG A 69 9.71 -4.13 -21.13
C ARG A 69 10.42 -5.49 -21.27
N TYR A 70 11.50 -5.50 -22.06
CA TYR A 70 12.24 -6.73 -22.38
C TYR A 70 13.09 -7.32 -21.24
N THR A 71 13.49 -6.50 -20.25
CA THR A 71 14.35 -6.97 -19.14
C THR A 71 13.90 -6.36 -17.81
N GLU A 72 14.15 -7.08 -16.71
CA GLU A 72 13.89 -6.58 -15.35
C GLU A 72 14.65 -5.28 -15.07
N ARG A 73 15.90 -5.16 -15.53
CA ARG A 73 16.70 -3.92 -15.40
C ARG A 73 16.00 -2.73 -16.07
N SER A 74 15.42 -2.95 -17.24
CA SER A 74 14.63 -1.94 -17.95
C SER A 74 13.36 -1.57 -17.18
N VAL A 75 12.64 -2.56 -16.63
CA VAL A 75 11.47 -2.32 -15.78
C VAL A 75 11.85 -1.44 -14.59
N LYS A 76 12.91 -1.79 -13.85
CA LYS A 76 13.37 -1.04 -12.68
C LYS A 76 13.65 0.44 -13.00
N LYS A 77 14.45 0.70 -14.04
CA LYS A 77 14.75 2.07 -14.48
C LYS A 77 13.49 2.85 -14.84
N PHE A 78 12.57 2.21 -15.56
CA PHE A 78 11.31 2.82 -15.95
C PHE A 78 10.45 3.15 -14.73
N VAL A 79 10.23 2.21 -13.80
CA VAL A 79 9.45 2.45 -12.59
C VAL A 79 10.08 3.56 -11.74
N CYS A 80 11.38 3.53 -11.49
CA CYS A 80 12.06 4.55 -10.69
C CYS A 80 11.87 5.95 -11.27
N LEU A 81 12.02 6.11 -12.60
CA LEU A 81 11.80 7.39 -13.27
C LEU A 81 10.36 7.89 -13.11
N HIS A 82 9.36 7.03 -13.35
CA HIS A 82 7.96 7.46 -13.31
C HIS A 82 7.48 7.72 -11.88
N VAL A 83 7.96 6.95 -10.89
CA VAL A 83 7.71 7.23 -9.47
C VAL A 83 8.32 8.57 -9.05
N LEU A 84 9.52 8.90 -9.53
CA LEU A 84 10.13 10.22 -9.29
C LEU A 84 9.27 11.33 -9.89
N LEU A 85 8.80 11.17 -11.13
CA LEU A 85 7.95 12.16 -11.81
C LEU A 85 6.62 12.37 -11.08
N VAL A 86 5.98 11.30 -10.59
CA VAL A 86 4.78 11.38 -9.73
C VAL A 86 5.10 12.16 -8.46
N GLY A 87 6.22 11.85 -7.80
CA GLY A 87 6.65 12.55 -6.58
C GLY A 87 6.89 14.05 -6.82
N ILE A 88 7.50 14.42 -7.94
CA ILE A 88 7.69 15.82 -8.35
C ILE A 88 6.34 16.50 -8.56
N ALA A 89 5.42 15.88 -9.32
CA ALA A 89 4.09 16.43 -9.58
C ALA A 89 3.31 16.70 -8.28
N VAL A 90 3.32 15.75 -7.35
CA VAL A 90 2.69 15.91 -6.03
C VAL A 90 3.37 17.03 -5.23
N SER A 91 4.70 17.13 -5.28
CA SER A 91 5.47 18.15 -4.55
C SER A 91 5.28 19.57 -5.09
N LEU A 92 4.98 19.71 -6.39
CA LEU A 92 4.71 20.99 -7.04
C LEU A 92 3.30 21.54 -6.75
N GLY A 93 2.53 20.87 -5.89
CA GLY A 93 1.23 21.36 -5.41
C GLY A 93 0.00 20.65 -5.99
N ILE A 94 0.18 19.59 -6.79
CA ILE A 94 -0.92 18.71 -7.22
C ILE A 94 -1.17 17.70 -6.10
N ASN A 95 -1.81 18.15 -5.02
CA ASN A 95 -1.99 17.33 -3.82
C ASN A 95 -3.44 17.31 -3.31
N SER A 96 -4.35 18.06 -3.94
CA SER A 96 -5.78 17.86 -3.73
C SER A 96 -6.28 16.63 -4.47
N LYS A 97 -7.31 16.00 -3.92
CA LYS A 97 -7.88 14.77 -4.49
C LYS A 97 -8.47 15.03 -5.88
N GLU A 98 -9.09 16.19 -6.04
CA GLU A 98 -9.76 16.64 -7.25
C GLU A 98 -8.75 16.94 -8.38
N GLU A 99 -7.60 17.55 -8.06
CA GLU A 99 -6.54 17.78 -9.05
C GLU A 99 -5.88 16.50 -9.50
N LEU A 100 -5.60 15.56 -8.58
CA LEU A 100 -5.06 14.25 -8.91
C LEU A 100 -6.01 13.49 -9.85
N GLN A 101 -7.31 13.51 -9.58
CA GLN A 101 -8.32 12.89 -10.44
C GLN A 101 -8.37 13.54 -11.83
N ARG A 102 -8.41 14.87 -11.89
CA ARG A 102 -8.42 15.59 -13.18
C ARG A 102 -7.24 15.24 -14.08
N ILE A 103 -6.04 15.10 -13.51
CA ILE A 103 -4.84 14.75 -14.30
C ILE A 103 -4.82 13.27 -14.65
N ALA A 104 -5.35 12.40 -13.78
CA ALA A 104 -5.45 10.96 -14.05
C ALA A 104 -6.49 10.62 -15.13
N GLU A 105 -7.51 11.47 -15.31
CA GLU A 105 -8.61 11.29 -16.27
C GLU A 105 -8.44 12.07 -17.59
N TRP A 106 -7.32 12.81 -17.73
CA TRP A 106 -7.00 13.58 -18.93
C TRP A 106 -6.59 12.71 -20.12
#